data_AF-A0A4Q5YUD1-F1
#
_entry.id   AF-A0A4Q5YUD1-F1
#
_cell.length_a   1.000
_cell.length_b   1.000
_cell.length_c   1.000
_cell.angle_alpha   90.00
_cell.angle_beta   90.00
_cell.angle_gamma   90.00
#
_symmetry.space_group_name_H-M   'P 1'
#
loop_
_entity.id
_entity.type
_entity.pdbx_description
1 polymer ?
#
loop_
_entity_poly.entity_id
_entity_poly.type
_entity_poly.pdbx_seq_one_letter_code
_entity_poly.pdbx_strand_id
1 'polypeptide(L)'
;MTTTNVKFLNKDKSTFFPVLRTRIEQYFQENAICKSGGSPMVGKAIFMLSLYLVPYILILTNLFPAWAMLILSGIMGIGIAGVGMSVMHDANHGSFSTSPWVNTLFSGSLYLLGGNVYN
;
A
#
# COMPACT_ATOMS: atom_id res chain seq x y z
N MET A 1 41.39 -30.91 -24.85
CA MET A 1 40.08 -30.24 -24.74
C MET A 1 40.25 -29.03 -23.83
N THR A 2 40.14 -27.82 -24.37
CA THR A 2 40.22 -26.57 -23.61
C THR A 2 38.89 -26.33 -22.91
N THR A 3 38.89 -26.29 -21.58
CA THR A 3 37.69 -26.04 -20.77
C THR A 3 37.41 -24.54 -20.76
N THR A 4 36.38 -24.12 -21.49
CA THR A 4 35.91 -22.73 -21.46
C THR A 4 35.25 -22.45 -20.11
N ASN A 5 35.94 -21.72 -19.23
CA ASN A 5 35.37 -21.31 -17.96
C ASN A 5 34.25 -20.27 -18.19
N VAL A 6 33.02 -20.63 -17.82
CA VAL A 6 31.88 -19.71 -17.81
C VAL A 6 32.08 -18.70 -16.68
N LYS A 7 32.40 -17.45 -17.02
CA LYS A 7 32.46 -16.34 -16.06
C LYS A 7 31.10 -15.67 -15.98
N PHE A 8 30.46 -15.73 -14.82
CA PHE A 8 29.25 -14.94 -14.55
C PHE A 8 29.63 -13.48 -14.36
N LEU A 9 28.78 -12.57 -14.86
CA LEU A 9 28.91 -11.14 -14.62
C LEU A 9 28.87 -10.86 -13.11
N ASN A 10 29.82 -10.05 -12.64
CA ASN A 10 29.87 -9.63 -11.24
C ASN A 10 28.55 -8.90 -10.90
N LYS A 11 27.85 -9.35 -9.85
CA LYS A 11 26.60 -8.76 -9.36
C LYS A 11 26.73 -7.24 -9.16
N ASP A 12 27.89 -6.78 -8.68
CA ASP A 12 28.17 -5.37 -8.38
C ASP A 12 28.42 -4.52 -9.64
N LYS A 13 28.56 -5.15 -10.82
CA LYS A 13 28.73 -4.49 -12.12
C LYS A 13 27.51 -4.62 -13.03
N SER A 14 26.41 -5.18 -12.54
CA SER A 14 25.20 -5.36 -13.35
C SER A 14 24.53 -4.01 -13.61
N THR A 15 24.46 -3.61 -14.89
CA THR A 15 23.73 -2.41 -15.32
C THR A 15 22.23 -2.65 -15.53
N PHE A 16 21.76 -3.88 -15.30
CA PHE A 16 20.38 -4.28 -15.57
C PHE A 16 19.35 -3.42 -14.82
N PHE A 17 19.49 -3.28 -13.49
CA PHE A 17 18.52 -2.55 -12.68
C PHE A 17 18.46 -1.04 -13.01
N PRO A 18 19.60 -0.31 -13.14
CA PRO A 18 19.58 1.07 -13.62
C PRO A 18 18.94 1.23 -14.99
N VAL A 19 19.29 0.38 -15.96
CA VAL A 19 18.73 0.44 -17.32
C VAL A 19 17.23 0.16 -17.32
N LEU A 20 16.78 -0.85 -16.55
CA LEU A 20 15.37 -1.17 -16.40
C LEU A 20 14.59 0.01 -15.79
N ARG A 21 15.10 0.61 -14.70
CA ARG A 21 14.49 1.76 -14.05
C ARG A 21 14.36 2.95 -15.02
N THR A 22 15.41 3.27 -15.77
CA THR A 22 15.39 4.35 -16.77
C THR A 22 14.36 4.10 -17.86
N ARG A 23 14.25 2.86 -18.36
CA ARG A 23 13.25 2.52 -19.39
C ARG A 23 11.82 2.60 -18.87
N ILE A 24 11.58 2.16 -17.64
CA ILE A 24 10.27 2.31 -16.98
C ILE A 24 9.92 3.80 -16.84
N GLU A 25 10.86 4.61 -16.34
CA GLU A 25 10.69 6.05 -16.21
C GLU A 25 10.30 6.71 -17.54
N GLN A 26 11.06 6.42 -18.59
CA GLN A 26 10.83 6.93 -19.94
C GLN A 26 9.45 6.53 -20.47
N TYR A 27 9.03 5.28 -20.25
CA TYR A 27 7.70 4.81 -20.66
C TYR A 27 6.57 5.63 -20.02
N PHE A 28 6.62 5.91 -18.70
CA PHE A 28 5.61 6.73 -18.05
C PHE A 28 5.57 8.17 -18.61
N GLN A 29 6.74 8.75 -18.90
CA GLN A 29 6.85 10.11 -19.43
C GLN A 29 6.33 10.20 -20.87
N GLU A 30 6.76 9.32 -21.77
CA GLU A 30 6.38 9.30 -23.18
C GLU A 30 4.87 9.05 -23.37
N ASN A 31 4.24 8.29 -22.48
CA ASN A 31 2.81 7.99 -22.53
C ASN A 31 1.96 8.91 -21.66
N ALA A 32 2.54 9.94 -21.02
CA ALA A 32 1.86 10.84 -20.10
C ALA A 32 1.07 10.12 -18.98
N ILE A 33 1.60 8.98 -18.51
CA ILE A 33 0.99 8.16 -17.46
C ILE A 33 1.45 8.68 -16.09
N CYS A 34 0.50 8.92 -15.19
CA CYS A 34 0.83 9.21 -13.80
C CYS A 34 1.33 7.94 -13.11
N LYS A 35 2.45 8.03 -12.38
CA LYS A 35 2.96 6.90 -11.57
C LYS A 35 2.14 6.66 -10.30
N SER A 36 1.34 7.64 -9.89
CA SER A 36 0.40 7.47 -8.78
C SER A 36 -0.87 6.79 -9.28
N GLY A 37 -1.56 6.07 -8.41
CA GLY A 37 -2.79 5.36 -8.76
C GLY A 37 -4.02 6.26 -9.00
N GLY A 38 -3.90 7.57 -8.81
CA GLY A 38 -4.95 8.55 -9.13
C GLY A 38 -6.25 8.39 -8.32
N SER A 39 -7.38 8.83 -8.89
CA SER A 39 -8.71 8.74 -8.25
C SER A 39 -9.12 7.33 -7.81
N PRO A 40 -8.80 6.24 -8.52
CA PRO A 40 -9.06 4.87 -8.04
C PRO A 40 -8.45 4.57 -6.67
N MET A 41 -7.25 5.11 -6.35
CA MET A 41 -6.63 4.91 -5.04
C MET A 41 -7.43 5.58 -3.92
N VAL A 42 -8.00 6.75 -4.18
CA VAL A 42 -8.86 7.44 -3.21
C VAL A 42 -10.12 6.62 -2.93
N GLY A 43 -10.76 6.06 -3.97
CA GLY A 43 -11.92 5.19 -3.80
C GLY A 43 -11.61 3.92 -3.00
N LYS A 44 -10.48 3.27 -3.31
CA LYS A 44 -9.95 2.13 -2.54
C LYS A 44 -9.72 2.51 -1.08
N ALA A 45 -9.14 3.68 -0.80
CA ALA A 45 -8.88 4.14 0.55
C ALA A 45 -10.16 4.40 1.35
N ILE A 46 -11.11 5.12 0.76
CA ILE A 46 -12.42 5.38 1.39
C ILE A 46 -13.12 4.07 1.70
N PHE A 47 -13.11 3.11 0.78
CA PHE A 47 -13.71 1.80 0.98
C PHE A 47 -13.05 1.05 2.16
N MET A 48 -11.72 0.96 2.18
CA MET A 48 -10.99 0.25 3.24
C MET A 48 -11.15 0.92 4.61
N LEU A 49 -11.09 2.25 4.66
CA LEU A 49 -11.34 3.02 5.89
C LEU A 49 -12.79 2.85 6.36
N SER A 50 -13.76 2.78 5.45
CA SER A 50 -15.17 2.56 5.81
C SER A 50 -15.39 1.16 6.39
N LEU A 51 -14.75 0.13 5.81
CA LEU A 51 -14.78 -1.23 6.36
C LEU A 51 -14.19 -1.31 7.77
N TYR A 52 -13.30 -0.40 8.14
CA TYR A 52 -12.78 -0.30 9.50
C TYR A 52 -13.69 0.55 10.41
N LEU A 53 -13.94 1.81 10.04
CA LEU A 53 -14.58 2.80 10.91
C LEU A 53 -16.08 2.57 11.08
N VAL A 54 -16.79 2.13 10.04
CA VAL A 54 -18.25 1.95 10.12
C VAL A 54 -18.61 0.83 11.09
N PRO A 55 -18.04 -0.40 11.00
CA PRO A 55 -18.31 -1.44 11.99
C PRO A 55 -17.87 -1.03 13.40
N TYR A 56 -16.75 -0.33 13.54
CA TYR A 56 -16.30 0.18 14.83
C TYR A 56 -17.34 1.10 15.48
N ILE A 57 -17.83 2.11 14.75
CA ILE A 57 -18.87 3.03 15.25
C ILE A 57 -20.16 2.28 15.57
N LEU A 58 -20.59 1.35 14.72
CA LEU A 58 -21.80 0.55 14.97
C LEU A 58 -21.68 -0.30 16.23
N ILE A 59 -20.53 -0.92 16.48
CA ILE A 59 -20.27 -1.68 17.71
C ILE A 59 -20.38 -0.76 18.94
N LEU A 60 -19.83 0.46 18.87
CA LEU A 60 -19.89 1.43 19.97
C LEU A 60 -21.32 1.89 20.31
N THR A 61 -22.27 1.85 19.37
CA THR A 61 -23.67 2.18 19.67
C THR A 61 -24.33 1.18 20.63
N ASN A 62 -23.78 -0.03 20.76
CA ASN A 62 -24.32 -1.11 21.57
C ASN A 62 -25.78 -1.49 21.25
N LEU A 63 -26.24 -1.20 20.02
CA LEU A 63 -27.61 -1.48 19.55
C LEU A 63 -27.79 -2.90 18.99
N PHE A 64 -26.70 -3.67 18.85
CA PHE A 64 -26.69 -4.97 18.18
C PHE A 64 -26.48 -6.12 19.18
N PRO A 65 -27.05 -7.32 18.93
CA PRO A 65 -26.77 -8.50 19.74
C PRO A 65 -25.33 -8.99 19.53
N ALA A 66 -24.82 -9.77 20.49
CA ALA A 66 -23.42 -10.23 20.51
C ALA A 66 -22.99 -10.94 19.21
N TRP A 67 -23.85 -11.77 18.60
CA TRP A 67 -23.51 -12.47 17.36
C TRP A 67 -23.32 -11.51 16.17
N ALA A 68 -24.10 -10.43 16.12
CA ALA A 68 -23.97 -9.40 15.07
C ALA A 68 -22.70 -8.57 15.30
N MET A 69 -22.37 -8.28 16.56
CA MET A 69 -21.10 -7.63 16.92
C MET A 69 -19.88 -8.48 16.51
N LEU A 70 -19.97 -9.81 16.60
CA LEU A 70 -18.89 -10.70 16.12
C LEU A 70 -18.70 -10.59 14.60
N ILE A 71 -19.79 -10.53 13.82
CA ILE A 71 -19.71 -10.33 12.36
C ILE A 71 -19.11 -8.96 12.05
N LEU A 72 -19.59 -7.90 12.72
CA LEU A 72 -19.04 -6.55 12.56
C LEU A 72 -17.54 -6.50 12.89
N SER A 73 -17.11 -7.23 13.92
CA SER A 73 -15.69 -7.35 14.30
C SER A 73 -14.86 -8.06 13.22
N GLY A 74 -15.41 -9.11 12.59
CA GLY A 74 -14.78 -9.76 11.45
C GLY A 74 -14.62 -8.83 10.25
N ILE A 75 -15.66 -8.08 9.90
CA ILE A 75 -15.61 -7.06 8.83
C ILE A 75 -14.58 -5.98 9.16
N MET A 76 -14.57 -5.51 10.40
CA MET A 76 -13.60 -4.54 10.90
C MET A 76 -12.15 -5.05 10.74
N GLY A 77 -11.90 -6.33 11.05
CA GLY A 77 -10.59 -6.96 10.86
C GLY A 77 -10.12 -6.96 9.40
N ILE A 78 -11.03 -7.20 8.45
CA ILE A 78 -10.74 -7.06 7.01
C ILE A 78 -10.38 -5.61 6.68
N GLY A 79 -11.12 -4.64 7.22
CA GLY A 79 -10.81 -3.22 7.08
C GLY A 79 -9.42 -2.85 7.58
N ILE A 80 -9.05 -3.28 8.79
CA ILE A 80 -7.72 -3.06 9.39
C ILE A 80 -6.61 -3.61 8.50
N ALA A 81 -6.74 -4.87 8.06
CA ALA A 81 -5.78 -5.51 7.17
C ALA A 81 -5.67 -4.77 5.82
N GLY A 82 -6.81 -4.32 5.27
CA GLY A 82 -6.87 -3.58 4.00
C GLY A 82 -6.28 -2.17 4.08
N VAL A 83 -6.47 -1.47 5.21
CA VAL A 83 -5.84 -0.17 5.47
C VAL A 83 -4.31 -0.34 5.56
N GLY A 84 -3.81 -1.32 6.32
CA GLY A 84 -2.37 -1.56 6.46
C GLY A 84 -1.70 -2.05 5.17
N MET A 85 -2.24 -3.11 4.55
CA MET A 85 -1.59 -3.77 3.42
C MET A 85 -1.82 -3.07 2.07
N SER A 86 -2.81 -2.18 2.00
CA SER A 86 -3.18 -1.53 0.74
C SER A 86 -3.05 -0.01 0.84
N VAL A 87 -3.73 0.68 1.75
CA VAL A 87 -3.70 2.16 1.81
C VAL A 87 -2.35 2.67 2.30
N MET A 88 -1.91 2.18 3.46
CA MET A 88 -0.65 2.55 4.09
C MET A 88 0.56 2.09 3.27
N HIS A 89 0.54 0.85 2.81
CA HIS A 89 1.61 0.27 1.99
C HIS A 89 1.83 1.04 0.68
N ASP A 90 0.76 1.36 -0.06
CA ASP A 90 0.86 2.15 -1.30
C ASP A 90 1.37 3.57 -1.01
N ALA A 91 0.94 4.18 0.09
CA ALA A 91 1.42 5.50 0.52
C ALA A 91 2.91 5.47 0.90
N ASN A 92 3.39 4.42 1.58
CA ASN A 92 4.81 4.23 1.91
C ASN A 92 5.70 4.08 0.66
N HIS A 93 5.13 3.59 -0.45
CA HIS A 93 5.81 3.54 -1.74
C HIS A 93 5.66 4.82 -2.58
N GLY A 94 4.92 5.82 -2.08
CA GLY A 94 4.67 7.07 -2.77
C GLY A 94 3.73 6.95 -3.97
N SER A 95 3.02 5.82 -4.12
CA SER A 95 2.11 5.58 -5.25
C SER A 95 0.69 6.07 -4.98
N PHE A 96 0.38 6.46 -3.74
CA PHE A 96 -0.95 6.91 -3.35
C PHE A 96 -1.30 8.28 -3.95
N SER A 97 -0.36 9.22 -3.92
CA SER A 97 -0.55 10.58 -4.46
C SER A 97 0.73 11.10 -5.10
N THR A 98 0.61 12.04 -6.04
CA THR A 98 1.76 12.82 -6.51
C THR A 98 2.29 13.79 -5.44
N SER A 99 1.49 14.11 -4.42
CA SER A 99 1.87 15.03 -3.37
C SER A 99 2.51 14.30 -2.19
N PRO A 100 3.78 14.59 -1.82
CA PRO A 100 4.48 13.87 -0.76
C PRO A 100 3.76 13.90 0.60
N TRP A 101 3.19 15.04 0.99
CA TRP A 101 2.51 15.18 2.27
C TRP A 101 1.25 14.31 2.38
N VAL A 102 0.55 14.09 1.25
CA VAL A 102 -0.62 13.20 1.20
C VAL A 102 -0.16 11.76 1.44
N ASN A 103 0.93 11.33 0.80
CA ASN A 103 1.51 10.03 1.08
C ASN A 103 1.90 9.91 2.56
N THR A 104 2.57 10.90 3.15
CA THR A 104 2.91 10.89 4.58
C THR A 104 1.69 10.77 5.48
N LEU A 105 0.59 11.45 5.16
CA LEU A 105 -0.67 11.35 5.91
C LEU A 105 -1.22 9.91 5.88
N PHE A 106 -1.30 9.29 4.71
CA PHE A 106 -1.84 7.92 4.56
C PHE A 106 -0.86 6.83 5.02
N SER A 107 0.45 7.08 4.96
CA SER A 107 1.47 6.29 5.66
C SER A 107 1.26 6.29 7.17
N GLY A 108 0.82 7.44 7.72
CA GLY A 108 0.44 7.60 9.12
C GLY A 108 -0.84 6.88 9.54
N SER A 109 -1.58 6.25 8.61
CA SER A 109 -2.76 5.44 8.99
C SER A 109 -2.42 4.27 9.91
N LEU A 110 -1.14 3.88 10.02
CA LEU A 110 -0.65 2.97 11.06
C LEU A 110 -1.08 3.39 12.48
N TYR A 111 -1.04 4.69 12.77
CA TYR A 111 -1.42 5.22 14.08
C TYR A 111 -2.91 5.01 14.37
N LEU A 112 -3.77 5.08 13.35
CA LEU A 112 -5.19 4.75 13.49
C LEU A 112 -5.40 3.25 13.79
N LEU A 113 -4.53 2.39 13.26
CA LEU A 113 -4.55 0.95 13.53
C LEU A 113 -3.93 0.59 14.90
N GLY A 114 -3.52 1.59 15.70
CA GLY A 114 -2.88 1.39 17.00
C GLY A 114 -1.40 0.98 16.91
N GLY A 115 -0.80 0.99 15.71
CA GLY A 115 0.63 0.78 15.51
C GLY A 115 1.41 2.07 15.71
N ASN A 116 2.66 1.96 16.16
CA ASN A 116 3.58 3.09 16.22
C ASN A 116 5.03 2.60 16.04
N VAL A 117 5.98 3.52 15.93
CA VAL A 117 7.42 3.23 15.71
C VAL A 117 8.10 2.42 16.84
N TYR A 118 7.47 2.36 18.02
CA TYR A 118 7.89 1.64 19.22
C TYR A 118 7.18 0.29 19.41
N ASN A 119 6.25 -0.08 18.53
CA ASN A 119 5.74 -1.45 18.44
C ASN A 119 6.74 -2.34 17.68
#